data_AF-A0A962JD05-F1
#
_entry.id   AF-A0A962JD05-F1
#
_cell.length_a   1.000
_cell.length_b   1.000
_cell.length_c   1.000
_cell.angle_alpha   90.00
_cell.angle_beta   90.00
_cell.angle_gamma   90.00
#
_symmetry.space_group_name_H-M   'P 1'
#
loop_
_entity.id
_entity.type
_entity.pdbx_description
1 polymer ?
#
loop_
_entity_poly.entity_id
_entity_poly.type
_entity_poly.pdbx_seq_one_letter_code
_entity_poly.pdbx_strand_id
1 'polypeptide(L)' 'MTNDKSRRIVIDTNTLISAVIIPTSVPAQALKKALEHYVICISEETEQELVEVISRPKFNKYFVDKPNPTRKL' A
#
# COMPACT_ATOMS: atom_id res chain seq x y z
N MET A 1 18.77 -16.68 -5.11
CA MET A 1 17.61 -15.86 -5.51
C MET A 1 16.93 -16.57 -6.68
N THR A 2 15.93 -17.40 -6.41
CA THR A 2 15.24 -18.18 -7.45
C THR A 2 14.27 -17.26 -8.20
N ASN A 3 14.59 -16.99 -9.47
CA ASN A 3 13.75 -16.26 -10.42
C ASN A 3 12.54 -17.12 -10.82
N ASP A 4 11.63 -17.37 -9.87
CA ASP A 4 10.38 -18.05 -10.14
C ASP A 4 9.37 -17.03 -10.67
N LYS A 5 9.30 -16.89 -12.00
CA LYS A 5 8.35 -16.02 -12.71
C LYS A 5 6.91 -16.21 -12.24
N SER A 6 6.56 -17.38 -11.71
CA SER A 6 5.19 -17.74 -11.32
C SER A 6 4.70 -17.10 -10.01
N ARG A 7 5.58 -16.43 -9.25
CA ARG A 7 5.22 -15.79 -7.97
C ARG A 7 5.23 -14.27 -8.02
N ARG A 8 5.16 -13.67 -9.21
CA ARG A 8 5.06 -12.21 -9.37
C ARG A 8 3.60 -11.80 -9.44
N ILE A 9 3.25 -10.77 -8.68
CA ILE A 9 1.91 -10.17 -8.73
C ILE A 9 2.02 -8.66 -8.77
N VAL A 10 1.03 -8.02 -9.40
CA VAL A 10 0.79 -6.58 -9.27
C VAL A 10 -0.44 -6.43 -8.38
N ILE A 11 -0.37 -5.52 -7.42
CA ILE A 11 -1.51 -5.20 -6.56
C ILE A 11 -2.09 -3.88 -7.08
N ASP A 12 -3.40 -3.88 -7.30
CA ASP A 12 -4.14 -2.68 -7.70
C ASP A 12 -4.01 -1.56 -6.64
N THR A 13 -3.92 -0.32 -7.13
CA THR A 13 -3.74 0.89 -6.31
C THR A 13 -4.86 1.06 -5.27
N ASN A 14 -6.13 0.83 -5.63
CA ASN A 14 -7.24 0.94 -4.68
C ASN A 14 -7.21 -0.19 -3.63
N THR A 15 -6.69 -1.35 -3.99
CA THR A 15 -6.48 -2.47 -3.05
C THR A 15 -5.44 -2.09 -2.00
N LEU A 16 -4.31 -1.51 -2.40
CA LEU A 16 -3.29 -1.01 -1.46
C LEU A 16 -3.86 0.07 -0.52
N ILE A 17 -4.54 1.06 -1.07
CA ILE A 17 -5.12 2.15 -0.27
C ILE A 17 -6.15 1.63 0.73
N SER A 18 -7.03 0.74 0.28
CA SER A 18 -8.05 0.13 1.14
C SER A 18 -7.44 -0.73 2.25
N ALA A 19 -6.35 -1.44 1.95
CA ALA A 19 -5.60 -2.24 2.91
C ALA A 19 -5.02 -1.38 4.05
N VAL A 20 -4.48 -0.20 3.72
CA VAL A 20 -3.90 0.70 4.74
C VAL A 20 -4.99 1.39 5.57
N ILE A 21 -6.11 1.79 4.95
CA ILE A 21 -7.20 2.48 5.67
C ILE A 21 -7.94 1.53 6.62
N ILE A 22 -8.15 0.27 6.25
CA ILE A 22 -8.91 -0.71 7.03
C ILE A 22 -8.06 -1.97 7.24
N PRO A 23 -7.26 -2.05 8.32
CA PRO A 23 -6.32 -3.15 8.55
C PRO A 23 -6.95 -4.55 8.68
N THR A 24 -8.24 -4.64 8.97
CA THR A 24 -8.98 -5.92 9.08
C THR A 24 -9.68 -6.33 7.78
N SER A 25 -9.62 -5.50 6.74
CA SER A 25 -10.34 -5.71 5.48
C SER A 25 -9.79 -6.87 4.64
N VAL A 26 -10.58 -7.35 3.68
CA VAL A 26 -10.13 -8.35 2.70
C VAL A 26 -8.90 -7.86 1.91
N PRO A 27 -8.82 -6.60 1.42
CA PRO A 27 -7.59 -6.05 0.85
C PRO A 27 -6.36 -6.14 1.76
N ALA A 28 -6.51 -5.85 3.06
CA ALA A 28 -5.39 -5.97 4.01
C ALA A 28 -4.92 -7.41 4.18
N GLN A 29 -5.87 -8.37 4.25
CA GLN A 29 -5.55 -9.79 4.31
C GLN A 29 -4.91 -10.29 3.01
N ALA A 30 -5.37 -9.83 1.86
CA ALA A 30 -4.79 -10.15 0.56
C ALA A 30 -3.37 -9.59 0.43
N LEU A 31 -3.14 -8.33 0.82
CA LEU A 31 -1.81 -7.71 0.86
C LEU A 31 -0.86 -8.48 1.79
N LYS A 32 -1.32 -8.89 2.97
CA LYS A 32 -0.52 -9.71 3.88
C LYS A 32 -0.08 -11.02 3.24
N LYS A 33 -1.02 -11.77 2.64
CA LYS A 33 -0.71 -13.02 1.93
C LYS A 33 0.22 -12.79 0.73
N ALA A 34 0.03 -11.70 0.01
CA ALA A 34 0.90 -11.30 -1.08
C ALA A 34 2.35 -11.10 -0.63
N LEU A 35 2.55 -10.33 0.45
CA LEU A 35 3.87 -10.09 1.04
C LEU A 35 4.54 -11.38 1.55
N GLU A 36 3.76 -12.34 2.04
CA GLU A 36 4.28 -13.62 2.57
C GLU A 36 4.66 -14.62 1.48
N HIS A 37 3.98 -14.60 0.32
CA HIS A 37 4.07 -15.69 -0.66
C HIS A 37 4.52 -15.27 -2.06
N TYR A 38 4.50 -13.96 -2.38
CA TYR A 38 4.71 -13.44 -3.72
C TYR A 38 5.76 -12.31 -3.74
N VAL A 39 6.33 -12.10 -4.92
CA VAL A 39 7.12 -10.92 -5.26
C VAL A 39 6.17 -9.87 -5.81
N ILE A 40 5.91 -8.82 -5.03
CA ILE A 40 5.11 -7.69 -5.49
C ILE A 40 5.93 -6.92 -6.52
N CYS A 41 5.33 -6.72 -7.68
CA CYS A 41 5.90 -5.95 -8.78
C CYS A 41 5.19 -4.60 -8.82
N ILE A 42 5.97 -3.55 -9.05
CA ILE A 42 5.53 -2.18 -9.24
C ILE A 42 6.20 -1.67 -10.52
N SER A 43 5.50 -0.81 -11.27
CA SER A 43 6.09 -0.05 -12.36
C SER A 43 6.09 1.42 -11.98
N GLU A 44 6.86 2.24 -12.69
CA GLU A 44 6.89 3.68 -12.44
C GLU A 44 5.49 4.30 -12.59
N GLU A 45 4.70 3.83 -13.55
CA GLU A 45 3.33 4.28 -13.78
C GLU A 45 2.41 3.96 -12.59
N THR A 46 2.50 2.73 -12.04
CA THR A 46 1.66 2.35 -10.89
C THR A 46 2.12 3.01 -9.58
N GLU A 47 3.41 3.31 -9.45
CA GLU A 47 3.94 4.12 -8.35
C GLU A 47 3.40 5.56 -8.41
N GLN A 48 3.48 6.20 -9.58
CA GLN A 48 2.98 7.55 -9.78
C GLN A 48 1.47 7.64 -9.55
N GLU A 49 0.69 6.67 -10.04
CA GLU A 49 -0.74 6.59 -9.76
C GLU A 49 -1.00 6.50 -8.26
N LEU A 50 -0.29 5.64 -7.53
CA LEU A 50 -0.45 5.51 -6.08
C LEU A 50 -0.18 6.84 -5.38
N VAL A 51 0.91 7.53 -5.72
CA VAL A 51 1.25 8.85 -5.17
C VAL A 51 0.17 9.90 -5.48
N GLU A 52 -0.32 9.93 -6.71
CA GLU A 52 -1.40 10.85 -7.11
C GLU A 52 -2.68 10.58 -6.31
N VAL A 53 -3.07 9.31 -6.19
CA VAL A 53 -4.32 8.92 -5.53
C VAL A 53 -4.26 9.23 -4.04
N ILE A 54 -3.18 8.88 -3.33
CA ILE A 54 -3.05 9.17 -1.88
C ILE A 54 -2.98 10.67 -1.58
N SER A 55 -2.49 11.48 -2.54
CA SER A 55 -2.41 12.94 -2.40
C SER A 55 -3.76 13.66 -2.53
N ARG A 56 -4.83 12.96 -2.93
CA ARG A 56 -6.16 13.56 -3.08
C ARG A 56 -6.72 13.97 -1.71
N PRO A 57 -7.32 15.17 -1.57
CA PRO A 57 -7.76 15.71 -0.26
C PRO A 57 -8.67 14.80 0.56
N LYS A 58 -9.48 13.96 -0.09
CA LYS A 58 -10.38 12.99 0.57
C LYS A 58 -9.65 11.96 1.45
N PHE A 59 -8.37 11.73 1.19
CA PHE A 59 -7.54 10.79 1.96
C PHE A 59 -6.78 11.42 3.12
N ASN A 60 -6.77 12.75 3.23
CA ASN A 60 -6.08 13.48 4.31
C ASN A 60 -6.49 12.97 5.71
N LYS A 61 -7.77 12.64 5.91
CA LYS A 61 -8.28 12.10 7.18
C LYS A 61 -7.66 10.76 7.62
N TYR A 62 -6.99 10.04 6.71
CA TYR A 62 -6.40 8.74 6.98
C TYR A 62 -4.87 8.78 7.11
N PHE A 63 -4.20 9.73 6.45
CA PHE A 63 -2.73 9.76 6.34
C PHE A 63 -2.06 11.02 6.91
N VAL A 64 -2.83 12.04 7.30
CA VAL A 64 -2.24 13.20 7.97
C VAL A 64 -1.80 12.80 9.37
N ASP A 65 -0.50 12.90 9.62
CA ASP A 65 0.10 12.83 10.95
C ASP A 65 -0.64 13.81 11.86
N LYS A 66 -1.37 13.32 12.85
CA LYS A 66 -1.71 14.18 13.98
C LYS A 66 -0.37 14.52 14.64
N PRO A 67 -0.01 15.80 14.85
CA PRO A 67 1.23 16.15 15.51
C PRO A 67 1.27 15.41 16.85
N ASN A 68 2.25 14.52 16.99
CA ASN A 68 2.50 13.81 18.23
C ASN A 68 3.23 14.79 19.17
N PRO A 69 2.60 15.28 20.26
CA PRO A 69 3.16 16.37 21.07
C PRO A 69 4.45 16.00 21.84
N THR A 70 4.95 14.78 21.72
CA THR A 70 6.04 14.25 22.56
C THR A 70 7.37 13.99 21.86
N ARG A 71 7.55 14.30 20.57
CA ARG A 71 8.90 14.27 19.96
C ARG A 71 9.61 15.61 20.16
N LYS A 72 10.19 15.82 21.36
CA LYS A 72 11.31 16.75 21.52
C LYS A 72 12.55 16.08 20.93
N LEU A 73 13.23 16.80 20.03
CA LEU A 73 14.61 16.54 19.63
C LEU A 73 15.54 16.74 20.84
#